data_AF-A0A8J1VS70-F1
#
_entry.id   AF-A0A8J1VS70-F1
#
_cell.length_a   1.000
_cell.length_b   1.000
_cell.length_c   1.000
_cell.angle_alpha   90.00
_cell.angle_beta   90.00
_cell.angle_gamma   90.00
#
_symmetry.space_group_name_H-M   'P 1'
#
loop_
_entity.id
_entity.type
_entity.pdbx_description
1 polymer ?
#
loop_
_entity_poly.entity_id
_entity_poly.type
_entity_poly.pdbx_seq_one_letter_code
_entity_poly.pdbx_strand_id
1 'polypeptide(L)'
;LGGTTVATQLGTIRALLMAEDGPAIGSPLSAAFQSAAEGQMILIVKVTHADIMARLISLKLQVEEAKRSKMRMVFEGASEAHLLAAEIAKADIGVIVAPSRPFPYSSEDSRCLPGVPLTNDTLVSTLWRAGVTTAIGTRNDLPMPISASFTTRWELANLIADTTVNLSSLDVLAMATTNLEKLYGLSDKPDIARWLEKDFVAYHGGGMMSFGGSKVVAFSTPGGVAVL
;
A
#
# COMPACT_ATOMS: atom_id res chain seq x y z
N LEU A 1 -1.89 13.97 26.57
CA LEU A 1 -0.61 13.44 26.07
C LEU A 1 -0.25 14.26 24.84
N GLY A 2 0.71 15.19 24.98
CA GLY A 2 1.07 16.11 23.90
C GLY A 2 1.79 15.34 22.78
N GLY A 3 1.04 15.00 21.72
CA GLY A 3 1.63 14.43 20.52
C GLY A 3 2.61 15.42 19.90
N THR A 4 3.77 14.93 19.46
CA THR A 4 4.70 15.72 18.64
C THR A 4 3.97 16.26 17.43
N THR A 5 4.20 17.53 17.08
CA THR A 5 3.57 18.12 15.90
C THR A 5 4.02 17.41 14.62
N VAL A 6 3.19 17.40 13.57
CA VAL A 6 3.53 16.82 12.26
C VAL A 6 4.83 17.44 11.70
N ALA A 7 5.03 18.74 11.93
CA ALA A 7 6.27 19.42 11.53
C ALA A 7 7.50 18.86 12.24
N THR A 8 7.39 18.58 13.55
CA THR A 8 8.46 17.94 14.32
C THR A 8 8.75 16.54 13.79
N GLN A 9 7.71 15.72 13.55
CA GLN A 9 7.88 14.37 13.01
C GLN A 9 8.57 14.37 11.64
N LEU A 10 8.14 15.25 10.73
CA LEU A 10 8.75 15.41 9.42
C LEU A 10 10.21 15.88 9.53
N GLY A 11 10.50 16.80 10.45
CA GLY A 11 11.85 17.26 10.76
C GLY A 11 12.76 16.13 11.24
N THR A 12 12.24 15.26 12.13
CA THR A 12 12.96 14.08 12.60
C THR A 12 13.22 13.08 11.47
N ILE A 13 12.21 12.76 10.65
CA ILE A 13 12.38 11.86 9.50
C ILE A 13 13.42 12.41 8.52
N ARG A 14 13.37 13.71 8.22
CA ARG A 14 14.37 14.38 7.38
C ARG A 14 15.77 14.24 7.95
N ALA A 15 15.95 14.52 9.24
CA ALA A 15 17.26 14.42 9.88
C ALA A 15 17.82 12.98 9.83
N LEU A 16 16.98 11.98 10.05
CA LEU A 16 17.37 10.57 10.00
C LEU A 16 17.73 10.10 8.58
N LEU A 17 17.00 10.55 7.56
CA LEU A 17 17.28 10.19 6.16
C LEU A 17 18.51 10.91 5.59
N MET A 18 18.78 12.13 6.05
CA MET A 18 19.85 12.99 5.54
C MET A 18 21.17 12.82 6.28
N ALA A 19 21.20 12.16 7.44
CA ALA A 19 22.42 11.96 8.22
C ALA A 19 23.56 11.42 7.32
N GLU A 20 24.67 12.15 7.25
CA GLU A 20 25.86 11.79 6.46
C GLU A 20 26.78 10.83 7.21
N ASP A 21 26.70 10.83 8.54
CA ASP A 21 27.54 10.01 9.38
C ASP A 21 27.06 8.56 9.37
N GLY A 22 27.92 7.68 8.85
CA GLY A 22 27.90 6.27 9.22
C GLY A 22 27.85 6.12 10.75
N PRO A 23 27.37 4.97 11.24
CA PRO A 23 26.51 4.81 12.42
C PRO A 23 26.86 5.73 13.61
N ALA A 24 26.46 6.99 13.56
CA ALA A 24 26.57 7.93 14.68
C ALA A 24 25.22 8.08 15.38
N ILE A 25 24.74 6.92 15.84
CA ILE A 25 24.09 6.55 17.11
C ILE A 25 23.77 5.08 16.84
N GLY A 26 24.46 4.15 17.50
CA GLY A 26 24.42 2.70 17.28
C GLY A 26 23.06 2.01 17.55
N SER A 27 21.95 2.69 17.29
CA SER A 27 20.61 2.13 17.31
C SER A 27 20.31 1.45 15.96
N PRO A 28 19.66 0.28 15.94
CA PRO A 28 19.18 -0.37 14.72
C PRO A 28 18.32 0.53 13.81
N LEU A 29 17.73 1.60 14.37
CA LEU A 29 16.86 2.53 13.67
C LEU A 29 17.61 3.43 12.67
N SER A 30 18.77 3.98 13.03
CA SER A 30 19.55 4.85 12.13
C SER A 30 20.04 4.08 10.91
N ALA A 31 20.51 2.84 11.12
CA ALA A 31 20.89 1.93 10.03
C ALA A 31 19.73 1.60 9.09
N ALA A 32 18.51 1.42 9.63
CA ALA A 32 17.32 1.19 8.82
C ALA A 32 16.95 2.42 7.97
N PHE A 33 17.01 3.63 8.53
CA PHE A 33 16.76 4.86 7.77
C PHE A 33 17.82 5.13 6.71
N GLN A 34 19.08 4.82 6.98
CA GLN A 34 20.14 4.90 5.98
C GLN A 34 19.89 3.90 4.84
N SER A 35 19.56 2.65 5.17
CA SER A 35 19.19 1.63 4.18
C SER A 35 17.97 2.05 3.34
N ALA A 36 17.01 2.74 3.95
CA ALA A 36 15.86 3.29 3.25
C ALA A 36 16.25 4.44 2.32
N ALA A 37 17.11 5.36 2.78
CA ALA A 37 17.62 6.46 1.96
C ALA A 37 18.43 5.95 0.75
N GLU A 38 19.19 4.87 0.92
CA GLU A 38 19.94 4.20 -0.16
C GLU A 38 19.05 3.36 -1.08
N GLY A 39 17.76 3.19 -0.75
CA GLY A 39 16.81 2.39 -1.53
C GLY A 39 16.88 0.88 -1.28
N GLN A 40 17.75 0.42 -0.37
CA GLN A 40 17.87 -0.98 0.01
C GLN A 40 16.67 -1.46 0.83
N MET A 41 16.07 -0.57 1.61
CA MET A 41 14.84 -0.83 2.39
C MET A 41 13.69 0.06 1.86
N ILE A 42 12.46 -0.43 1.98
CA ILE A 42 11.27 0.36 1.64
C ILE A 42 10.78 1.12 2.86
N LEU A 43 10.56 2.43 2.72
CA LEU A 43 9.92 3.25 3.75
C LEU A 43 8.41 3.30 3.51
N ILE A 44 7.64 2.61 4.36
CA ILE A 44 6.17 2.68 4.36
C ILE A 44 5.74 3.75 5.36
N VAL A 45 4.98 4.74 4.89
CA VAL A 45 4.49 5.86 5.70
C VAL A 45 2.97 5.83 5.73
N LYS A 46 2.40 5.65 6.92
CA LYS A 46 0.96 5.82 7.13
C LYS A 46 0.62 7.30 7.10
N VAL A 47 -0.19 7.73 6.13
CA VAL A 47 -0.53 9.13 5.90
C VAL A 47 -1.91 9.23 5.29
N THR A 48 -2.70 10.22 5.72
CA THR A 48 -4.06 10.45 5.19
C THR A 48 -4.12 11.70 4.32
N HIS A 49 -3.47 12.80 4.76
CA HIS A 49 -3.64 14.12 4.16
C HIS A 49 -2.68 14.44 3.02
N ALA A 50 -3.20 15.12 1.99
CA ALA A 50 -2.46 15.49 0.79
C ALA A 50 -1.33 16.49 1.06
N ASP A 51 -1.50 17.43 1.98
CA ASP A 51 -0.44 18.39 2.32
C ASP A 51 0.79 17.72 2.94
N ILE A 52 0.58 16.69 3.77
CA ILE A 52 1.66 15.86 4.32
C ILE A 52 2.29 15.01 3.22
N MET A 53 1.48 14.41 2.34
CA MET A 53 2.00 13.64 1.19
C MET A 53 2.87 14.50 0.27
N ALA A 54 2.47 15.74 -0.05
CA ALA A 54 3.26 16.66 -0.87
C ALA A 54 4.63 16.97 -0.24
N ARG A 55 4.67 17.13 1.09
CA ARG A 55 5.92 17.33 1.83
C ARG A 55 6.79 16.07 1.81
N LEU A 56 6.20 14.88 1.94
CA LEU A 56 6.93 13.61 1.85
C LEU A 56 7.48 13.34 0.45
N ILE A 57 6.72 13.66 -0.61
CA ILE A 57 7.19 13.61 -2.00
C ILE A 57 8.40 14.53 -2.17
N SER A 58 8.30 15.77 -1.69
CA SER A 58 9.41 16.74 -1.76
C SER A 58 10.62 16.26 -0.96
N LEU A 59 10.40 15.64 0.20
CA LEU A 59 11.46 15.07 1.02
C LEU A 59 12.16 13.91 0.30
N LYS A 60 11.40 12.99 -0.32
CA LYS A 60 11.95 11.90 -1.13
C LYS A 60 12.88 12.45 -2.20
N LEU A 61 12.43 13.41 -3.00
CA LEU A 61 13.24 14.00 -4.07
C LEU A 61 14.53 14.63 -3.55
N GLN A 62 14.47 15.32 -2.41
CA GLN A 62 15.66 15.89 -1.78
C GLN A 62 16.65 14.83 -1.28
N VAL A 63 16.15 13.72 -0.70
CA VAL A 63 17.00 12.61 -0.25
C VAL A 63 17.66 11.93 -1.45
N GLU A 64 16.91 11.67 -2.52
CA GLU A 64 17.44 11.09 -3.75
C GLU A 64 18.52 11.98 -4.40
N GLU A 65 18.31 13.30 -4.39
CA GLU A 65 19.30 14.27 -4.86
C GLU A 65 20.57 14.28 -3.98
N ALA A 66 20.41 14.29 -2.66
CA ALA A 66 21.52 14.34 -1.71
C ALA A 66 22.36 13.05 -1.70
N LYS A 67 21.70 11.88 -1.71
CA LYS A 67 22.35 10.56 -1.62
C LYS A 67 22.69 9.95 -2.97
N ARG A 68 22.22 10.55 -4.07
CA ARG A 68 22.35 10.02 -5.45
C ARG A 68 21.86 8.57 -5.59
N SER A 69 20.84 8.22 -4.81
CA SER A 69 20.19 6.92 -4.78
C SER A 69 18.72 7.07 -5.17
N LYS A 70 18.06 5.95 -5.50
CA LYS A 70 16.62 5.91 -5.72
C LYS A 70 15.92 5.36 -4.48
N MET A 71 15.25 6.22 -3.73
CA MET A 71 14.59 5.86 -2.48
C MET A 71 13.26 5.15 -2.77
N ARG A 72 13.01 4.03 -2.10
CA ARG A 72 11.73 3.31 -2.21
C ARG A 72 10.78 3.77 -1.10
N MET A 73 9.63 4.33 -1.49
CA MET A 73 8.64 4.88 -0.55
C MET A 73 7.23 4.41 -0.94
N VAL A 74 6.42 4.12 0.06
CA VAL A 74 5.02 3.69 -0.10
C VAL A 74 4.15 4.44 0.91
N PHE A 75 2.99 4.93 0.47
CA PHE A 75 1.97 5.48 1.35
C PHE A 75 0.94 4.42 1.72
N GLU A 76 0.59 4.34 3.00
CA GLU A 76 -0.47 3.47 3.52
C GLU A 76 -1.65 4.32 4.03
N GLY A 77 -2.88 3.91 3.65
CA GLY A 77 -4.12 4.61 4.00
C GLY A 77 -4.48 5.66 2.95
N ALA A 78 -3.65 6.70 2.82
CA ALA A 78 -3.58 7.68 1.74
C ALA A 78 -4.95 8.17 1.19
N SER A 79 -5.93 8.43 2.05
CA SER A 79 -7.32 8.74 1.68
C SER A 79 -7.46 9.93 0.71
N GLU A 80 -6.55 10.91 0.79
CA GLU A 80 -6.52 12.10 -0.07
C GLU A 80 -5.56 11.98 -1.27
N ALA A 81 -4.98 10.79 -1.53
CA ALA A 81 -3.98 10.62 -2.59
C ALA A 81 -4.52 10.91 -4.00
N HIS A 82 -5.83 10.86 -4.18
CA HIS A 82 -6.51 11.28 -5.41
C HIS A 82 -6.20 12.74 -5.80
N LEU A 83 -5.88 13.62 -4.83
CA LEU A 83 -5.52 15.02 -5.08
C LEU A 83 -4.10 15.21 -5.64
N LEU A 84 -3.23 14.21 -5.46
CA LEU A 84 -1.81 14.25 -5.83
C LEU A 84 -1.40 13.04 -6.69
N ALA A 85 -2.36 12.43 -7.39
CA ALA A 85 -2.14 11.16 -8.09
C ALA A 85 -1.02 11.27 -9.14
N ALA A 86 -0.94 12.40 -9.86
CA ALA A 86 0.07 12.64 -10.88
C ALA A 86 1.48 12.81 -10.26
N GLU A 87 1.57 13.52 -9.14
CA GLU A 87 2.80 13.75 -8.39
C GLU A 87 3.31 12.46 -7.76
N ILE A 88 2.42 11.65 -7.19
CA ILE A 88 2.72 10.33 -6.62
C ILE A 88 3.27 9.40 -7.71
N ALA A 89 2.63 9.37 -8.88
CA ALA A 89 3.09 8.57 -10.01
C ALA A 89 4.47 9.04 -10.51
N LYS A 90 4.66 10.36 -10.67
CA LYS A 90 5.93 10.94 -11.11
C LYS A 90 7.07 10.67 -10.14
N ALA A 91 6.79 10.62 -8.83
CA ALA A 91 7.77 10.31 -7.80
C ALA A 91 8.01 8.80 -7.60
N ASP A 92 7.36 7.93 -8.39
CA ASP A 92 7.44 6.46 -8.26
C ASP A 92 7.17 6.01 -6.81
N ILE A 93 6.08 6.52 -6.23
CA ILE A 93 5.62 6.16 -4.90
C ILE A 93 4.42 5.22 -5.03
N GLY A 94 4.47 4.08 -4.35
CA GLY A 94 3.35 3.15 -4.29
C GLY A 94 2.30 3.55 -3.27
N VAL A 95 1.07 3.09 -3.44
CA VAL A 95 -0.02 3.37 -2.48
C VAL A 95 -0.74 2.09 -2.09
N ILE A 96 -0.76 1.79 -0.79
CA ILE A 96 -1.59 0.76 -0.18
C ILE A 96 -2.87 1.44 0.31
N VAL A 97 -3.97 1.19 -0.39
CA VAL A 97 -5.29 1.73 -0.05
C VAL A 97 -5.93 0.81 0.98
N ALA A 98 -6.11 1.31 2.20
CA ALA A 98 -6.64 0.54 3.32
C ALA A 98 -7.53 1.43 4.22
N PRO A 99 -8.87 1.33 4.14
CA PRO A 99 -9.67 0.44 3.28
C PRO A 99 -9.86 0.99 1.85
N SER A 100 -10.14 0.11 0.88
CA SER A 100 -10.49 0.47 -0.51
C SER A 100 -11.74 1.34 -0.64
N ARG A 101 -12.68 1.18 0.28
CA ARG A 101 -13.85 2.05 0.43
C ARG A 101 -13.64 2.95 1.63
N PRO A 102 -13.31 4.22 1.44
CA PRO A 102 -13.08 5.10 2.56
C PRO A 102 -14.40 5.35 3.28
N PHE A 103 -14.34 5.31 4.61
CA PHE A 103 -15.43 5.72 5.48
C PHE A 103 -14.86 6.72 6.48
N PRO A 104 -15.44 7.92 6.61
CA PRO A 104 -14.90 8.97 7.47
C PRO A 104 -15.16 8.65 8.95
N TYR A 105 -14.35 7.75 9.53
CA TYR A 105 -14.41 7.44 10.96
C TYR A 105 -13.88 8.58 11.83
N SER A 106 -13.01 9.43 11.28
CA SER A 106 -12.44 10.61 11.94
C SER A 106 -12.57 11.84 11.05
N SER A 107 -12.42 13.03 11.64
CA SER A 107 -12.37 14.29 10.89
C SER A 107 -11.24 14.32 9.86
N GLU A 108 -10.15 13.56 10.10
CA GLU A 108 -9.01 13.46 9.18
C GLU A 108 -9.41 12.76 7.88
N ASP A 109 -10.39 11.86 7.93
CA ASP A 109 -10.91 11.12 6.77
C ASP A 109 -12.06 11.87 6.05
N SER A 110 -12.42 13.08 6.48
CA SER A 110 -13.58 13.83 5.94
C SER A 110 -13.46 14.25 4.47
N ARG A 111 -12.23 14.35 3.95
CA ARG A 111 -11.95 14.69 2.53
C ARG A 111 -11.70 13.46 1.67
N CYS A 112 -12.07 12.27 2.13
CA CYS A 112 -11.97 11.07 1.31
C CYS A 112 -12.85 11.17 0.07
N LEU A 113 -12.39 10.61 -1.05
CA LEU A 113 -13.21 10.51 -2.26
C LEU A 113 -14.31 9.46 -2.00
N PRO A 114 -15.61 9.83 -1.96
CA PRO A 114 -16.67 8.94 -1.50
C PRO A 114 -16.91 7.74 -2.42
N GLY A 115 -16.47 7.81 -3.68
CA GLY A 115 -16.66 6.75 -4.67
C GLY A 115 -18.08 6.68 -5.23
N VAL A 116 -18.34 5.67 -6.05
CA VAL A 116 -19.67 5.41 -6.62
C VAL A 116 -20.68 4.99 -5.53
N PRO A 117 -21.96 5.40 -5.63
CA PRO A 117 -22.58 6.17 -6.72
C PRO A 117 -22.45 7.70 -6.59
N LEU A 118 -21.86 8.21 -5.50
CA LEU A 118 -21.82 9.65 -5.21
C LEU A 118 -20.85 10.42 -6.11
N THR A 119 -19.78 9.76 -6.54
CA THR A 119 -18.78 10.30 -7.47
C THR A 119 -18.50 9.27 -8.56
N ASN A 120 -18.14 9.73 -9.75
CA ASN A 120 -17.79 8.84 -10.87
C ASN A 120 -16.45 8.15 -10.70
N ASP A 121 -15.64 8.55 -9.72
CA ASP A 121 -14.29 8.06 -9.53
C ASP A 121 -14.13 7.55 -8.09
N THR A 122 -13.42 6.44 -7.94
CA THR A 122 -12.93 5.94 -6.65
C THR A 122 -11.45 6.26 -6.45
N LEU A 123 -10.95 6.24 -5.21
CA LEU A 123 -9.53 6.49 -4.93
C LEU A 123 -8.62 5.56 -5.75
N VAL A 124 -8.97 4.27 -5.81
CA VAL A 124 -8.24 3.27 -6.60
C VAL A 124 -8.28 3.61 -8.10
N SER A 125 -9.44 4.01 -8.62
CA SER A 125 -9.59 4.39 -10.04
C SER A 125 -8.68 5.55 -10.45
N THR A 126 -8.56 6.56 -9.59
CA THR A 126 -7.81 7.78 -9.87
C THR A 126 -6.32 7.51 -9.83
N LEU A 127 -5.86 6.74 -8.83
CA LEU A 127 -4.46 6.34 -8.73
C LEU A 127 -4.05 5.40 -9.86
N TRP A 128 -4.90 4.43 -10.21
CA TRP A 128 -4.63 3.50 -11.31
C TRP A 128 -4.54 4.22 -12.66
N ARG A 129 -5.47 5.14 -12.97
CA ARG A 129 -5.42 5.98 -14.19
C ARG A 129 -4.19 6.88 -14.25
N ALA A 130 -3.68 7.33 -13.11
CA ALA A 130 -2.45 8.11 -13.03
C ALA A 130 -1.17 7.25 -13.18
N GLY A 131 -1.29 5.92 -13.24
CA GLY A 131 -0.14 5.00 -13.35
C GLY A 131 0.55 4.70 -12.02
N VAL A 132 -0.10 4.98 -10.89
CA VAL A 132 0.43 4.64 -9.55
C VAL A 132 0.33 3.13 -9.33
N THR A 133 1.39 2.52 -8.78
CA THR A 133 1.30 1.12 -8.30
C THR A 133 0.42 1.10 -7.05
N THR A 134 -0.82 0.65 -7.21
CA THR A 134 -1.80 0.55 -6.12
C THR A 134 -1.92 -0.87 -5.60
N ALA A 135 -2.14 -1.00 -4.30
CA ALA A 135 -2.48 -2.26 -3.67
C ALA A 135 -3.63 -2.09 -2.69
N ILE A 136 -4.40 -3.15 -2.44
CA ILE A 136 -5.50 -3.12 -1.48
C ILE A 136 -5.05 -3.75 -0.18
N GLY A 137 -5.16 -2.99 0.90
CA GLY A 137 -4.92 -3.44 2.27
C GLY A 137 -6.20 -3.39 3.11
N THR A 138 -6.12 -3.98 4.29
CA THR A 138 -7.21 -3.97 5.27
C THR A 138 -6.82 -3.16 6.50
N ARG A 139 -7.75 -2.36 7.03
CA ARG A 139 -7.59 -1.74 8.35
C ARG A 139 -7.55 -2.83 9.43
N ASN A 140 -6.47 -2.90 10.20
CA ASN A 140 -6.36 -3.76 11.39
C ASN A 140 -6.56 -2.98 12.70
N ASP A 141 -6.92 -1.70 12.64
CA ASP A 141 -7.14 -0.82 13.80
C ASP A 141 -8.61 -0.78 14.26
N LEU A 142 -9.52 -1.49 13.55
CA LEU A 142 -10.89 -1.66 14.01
C LEU A 142 -10.93 -2.76 15.10
N PRO A 143 -11.61 -2.53 16.23
CA PRO A 143 -11.69 -3.48 17.36
C PRO A 143 -12.50 -4.75 17.05
N MET A 144 -13.00 -4.91 15.83
CA MET A 144 -13.65 -6.13 15.38
C MET A 144 -12.66 -6.98 14.58
N PRO A 145 -12.26 -8.17 15.09
CA PRO A 145 -11.53 -9.15 14.31
C PRO A 145 -12.48 -9.83 13.30
N ILE A 146 -13.15 -9.05 12.44
CA ILE A 146 -13.58 -9.62 11.16
C ILE A 146 -12.28 -9.80 10.41
N SER A 147 -11.87 -11.06 10.24
CA SER A 147 -10.57 -11.41 9.68
C SER A 147 -10.33 -10.61 8.40
N ALA A 148 -9.20 -9.92 8.34
CA ALA A 148 -8.73 -9.20 7.15
C ALA A 148 -8.96 -9.99 5.84
N SER A 149 -8.83 -11.32 5.89
CA SER A 149 -9.10 -12.22 4.75
C SER A 149 -10.54 -12.20 4.22
N PHE A 150 -11.55 -12.07 5.10
CA PHE A 150 -12.97 -11.98 4.69
C PHE A 150 -13.27 -10.63 4.04
N THR A 151 -12.73 -9.54 4.59
CA THR A 151 -12.94 -8.21 4.02
C THR A 151 -12.20 -8.05 2.70
N THR A 152 -10.96 -8.52 2.56
CA THR A 152 -10.20 -8.40 1.30
C THR A 152 -10.92 -9.01 0.11
N ARG A 153 -11.47 -10.23 0.22
CA ARG A 153 -12.23 -10.85 -0.88
C ARG A 153 -13.43 -10.00 -1.28
N TRP A 154 -14.16 -9.50 -0.29
CA TRP A 154 -15.33 -8.65 -0.50
C TRP A 154 -14.94 -7.32 -1.15
N GLU A 155 -13.87 -6.67 -0.69
CA GLU A 155 -13.35 -5.43 -1.25
C GLU A 155 -12.92 -5.59 -2.71
N LEU A 156 -12.22 -6.68 -3.05
CA LEU A 156 -11.79 -6.95 -4.42
C LEU A 156 -12.96 -7.26 -5.35
N ALA A 157 -13.92 -8.06 -4.89
CA ALA A 157 -15.14 -8.34 -5.64
C ALA A 157 -15.93 -7.05 -5.93
N ASN A 158 -15.97 -6.13 -4.96
CA ASN A 158 -16.59 -4.83 -5.13
C ASN A 158 -15.83 -3.91 -6.07
N LEU A 159 -14.50 -3.98 -6.09
CA LEU A 159 -13.68 -3.20 -7.02
C LEU A 159 -13.86 -3.71 -8.46
N ILE A 160 -13.99 -5.02 -8.69
CA ILE A 160 -14.34 -5.55 -10.03
C ILE A 160 -15.76 -5.16 -10.45
N ALA A 161 -16.69 -5.12 -9.50
CA ALA A 161 -18.07 -4.72 -9.78
C ALA A 161 -18.22 -3.21 -10.04
N ASP A 162 -17.20 -2.42 -9.69
CA ASP A 162 -17.17 -1.00 -9.95
C ASP A 162 -16.95 -0.74 -11.45
N THR A 163 -18.00 -0.30 -12.13
CA THR A 163 -17.98 -0.05 -13.58
C THR A 163 -17.32 1.28 -13.96
N THR A 164 -16.88 2.09 -12.98
CA THR A 164 -16.24 3.39 -13.26
C THR A 164 -14.89 3.25 -13.94
N VAL A 165 -14.24 2.09 -13.75
CA VAL A 165 -13.01 1.73 -14.44
C VAL A 165 -13.18 0.35 -15.03
N ASN A 166 -12.79 0.18 -16.29
CA ASN A 166 -12.65 -1.13 -16.90
C ASN A 166 -11.39 -1.85 -16.37
N LEU A 167 -11.31 -2.06 -15.05
CA LEU A 167 -10.27 -2.88 -14.44
C LEU A 167 -10.51 -4.33 -14.85
N SER A 168 -9.48 -4.99 -15.36
CA SER A 168 -9.58 -6.42 -15.61
C SER A 168 -9.53 -7.19 -14.29
N SER A 169 -10.06 -8.42 -14.28
CA SER A 169 -9.94 -9.28 -13.10
C SER A 169 -8.49 -9.56 -12.71
N LEU A 170 -7.56 -9.52 -13.67
CA LEU A 170 -6.13 -9.68 -13.42
C LEU A 170 -5.53 -8.45 -12.75
N ASP A 171 -5.96 -7.23 -13.11
CA ASP A 171 -5.49 -6.00 -12.47
C ASP A 171 -5.90 -5.97 -11.00
N VAL A 172 -7.16 -6.30 -10.71
CA VAL A 172 -7.65 -6.35 -9.32
C VAL A 172 -6.97 -7.47 -8.53
N LEU A 173 -6.75 -8.64 -9.14
CA LEU A 173 -6.00 -9.72 -8.51
C LEU A 173 -4.54 -9.29 -8.22
N ALA A 174 -3.90 -8.58 -9.14
CA ALA A 174 -2.55 -8.06 -8.96
C ALA A 174 -2.47 -7.06 -7.79
N MET A 175 -3.47 -6.20 -7.61
CA MET A 175 -3.55 -5.26 -6.47
C MET A 175 -3.55 -5.97 -5.11
N ALA A 176 -4.04 -7.21 -5.02
CA ALA A 176 -4.06 -8.00 -3.80
C ALA A 176 -2.93 -9.04 -3.68
N THR A 177 -2.12 -9.21 -4.73
CA THR A 177 -1.07 -10.23 -4.78
C THR A 177 0.27 -9.58 -5.14
N THR A 178 0.62 -9.51 -6.42
CA THR A 178 1.92 -9.06 -6.92
C THR A 178 2.24 -7.62 -6.57
N ASN A 179 1.24 -6.73 -6.51
CA ASN A 179 1.46 -5.34 -6.14
C ASN A 179 1.81 -5.23 -4.65
N LEU A 180 1.15 -5.98 -3.77
CA LEU A 180 1.55 -6.04 -2.35
C LEU A 180 2.96 -6.59 -2.20
N GLU A 181 3.29 -7.69 -2.89
CA GLU A 181 4.65 -8.25 -2.90
C GLU A 181 5.69 -7.21 -3.35
N LYS A 182 5.36 -6.38 -4.36
CA LYS A 182 6.23 -5.31 -4.86
C LYS A 182 6.35 -4.17 -3.85
N LEU A 183 5.25 -3.71 -3.27
CA LEU A 183 5.22 -2.59 -2.32
C LEU A 183 5.86 -2.93 -0.97
N TYR A 184 5.86 -4.20 -0.57
CA TYR A 184 6.60 -4.69 0.60
C TYR A 184 8.04 -5.14 0.29
N GLY A 185 8.48 -5.09 -0.97
CA GLY A 185 9.87 -5.43 -1.34
C GLY A 185 10.16 -6.93 -1.32
N LEU A 186 9.11 -7.77 -1.34
CA LEU A 186 9.21 -9.23 -1.38
C LEU A 186 9.51 -9.77 -2.78
N SER A 187 9.41 -8.91 -3.80
CA SER A 187 9.60 -9.27 -5.21
C SER A 187 11.06 -9.29 -5.70
N ASP A 188 12.03 -8.94 -4.85
CA ASP A 188 13.44 -8.74 -5.26
C ASP A 188 14.26 -10.05 -5.36
N LYS A 189 13.65 -11.23 -5.18
CA LYS A 189 14.34 -12.54 -5.27
C LYS A 189 14.20 -13.19 -6.66
N PRO A 190 15.26 -13.80 -7.24
CA PRO A 190 15.23 -14.37 -8.59
C PRO A 190 14.29 -15.58 -8.77
N ASP A 191 13.80 -15.73 -10.00
CA ASP A 191 12.45 -16.25 -10.36
C ASP A 191 12.21 -17.78 -10.32
N ILE A 192 13.23 -18.63 -10.30
CA ILE A 192 13.01 -20.07 -10.59
C ILE A 192 12.59 -20.87 -9.34
N ALA A 193 13.13 -20.52 -8.16
CA ALA A 193 12.70 -21.11 -6.89
C ALA A 193 11.40 -20.49 -6.34
N ARG A 194 10.99 -19.33 -6.88
CA ARG A 194 9.87 -18.55 -6.35
C ARG A 194 8.52 -19.26 -6.48
N TRP A 195 8.27 -20.01 -7.56
CA TRP A 195 7.01 -20.75 -7.74
C TRP A 195 6.81 -21.84 -6.67
N LEU A 196 7.90 -22.41 -6.15
CA LEU A 196 7.87 -23.42 -5.08
C LEU A 196 7.72 -22.78 -3.68
N GLU A 197 7.99 -21.49 -3.56
CA GLU A 197 7.85 -20.70 -2.32
C GLU A 197 6.52 -19.93 -2.25
N LYS A 198 5.66 -19.99 -3.28
CA LYS A 198 4.39 -19.26 -3.30
C LYS A 198 3.27 -20.01 -2.58
N ASP A 199 2.45 -19.24 -1.90
CA ASP A 199 1.20 -19.72 -1.33
C ASP A 199 0.11 -19.74 -2.40
N PHE A 200 -0.68 -20.82 -2.43
CA PHE A 200 -1.79 -21.00 -3.35
C PHE A 200 -3.09 -21.24 -2.60
N VAL A 201 -4.20 -20.74 -3.15
CA VAL A 201 -5.54 -20.95 -2.63
C VAL A 201 -6.44 -21.47 -3.75
N ALA A 202 -7.07 -22.62 -3.52
CA ALA A 202 -7.99 -23.24 -4.45
C ALA A 202 -9.44 -22.90 -4.06
N TYR A 203 -10.23 -22.52 -5.06
CA TYR A 203 -11.64 -22.19 -4.92
C TYR A 203 -12.51 -23.17 -5.72
N HIS A 204 -13.70 -23.46 -5.19
CA HIS A 204 -14.74 -24.24 -5.87
C HIS A 204 -16.00 -23.40 -6.07
N GLY A 205 -16.70 -23.59 -7.18
CA GLY A 205 -17.95 -22.89 -7.51
C GLY A 205 -17.78 -21.43 -7.93
N GLY A 206 -16.54 -20.96 -8.10
CA GLY A 206 -16.19 -19.61 -8.54
C GLY A 206 -14.74 -19.26 -8.23
N GLY A 207 -14.37 -17.99 -8.42
CA GLY A 207 -13.04 -17.47 -8.11
C GLY A 207 -12.99 -16.68 -6.79
N MET A 208 -11.83 -16.14 -6.45
CA MET A 208 -11.63 -15.33 -5.23
C MET A 208 -12.64 -14.18 -5.08
N MET A 209 -13.04 -13.58 -6.21
CA MET A 209 -13.83 -12.34 -6.31
C MET A 209 -15.30 -12.60 -6.69
N SER A 210 -15.76 -13.86 -6.67
CA SER A 210 -17.16 -14.20 -6.95
C SER A 210 -18.02 -14.07 -5.68
N PHE A 211 -19.09 -13.26 -5.73
CA PHE A 211 -19.98 -12.97 -4.60
C PHE A 211 -20.92 -14.13 -4.17
N GLY A 212 -21.06 -15.17 -4.99
CA GLY A 212 -21.93 -16.32 -4.69
C GLY A 212 -21.34 -17.63 -5.20
N GLY A 213 -21.50 -18.70 -4.42
CA GLY A 213 -21.05 -20.06 -4.79
C GLY A 213 -19.56 -20.36 -4.63
N SER A 214 -18.71 -19.34 -4.39
CA SER A 214 -17.25 -19.52 -4.26
C SER A 214 -16.81 -19.84 -2.83
N LYS A 215 -16.34 -21.07 -2.62
CA LYS A 215 -15.77 -21.59 -1.37
C LYS A 215 -14.26 -21.85 -1.53
N VAL A 216 -13.47 -21.53 -0.50
CA VAL A 216 -12.08 -22.03 -0.39
C VAL A 216 -12.11 -23.51 -0.03
N VAL A 217 -11.51 -24.34 -0.86
CA VAL A 217 -11.48 -25.82 -0.67
C VAL A 217 -10.11 -26.35 -0.30
N ALA A 218 -9.05 -25.61 -0.61
CA ALA A 218 -7.70 -25.96 -0.19
C ALA A 218 -6.80 -24.73 -0.20
N PHE A 219 -5.72 -24.79 0.56
CA PHE A 219 -4.59 -23.87 0.41
C PHE A 219 -3.28 -24.66 0.54
N SER A 220 -2.26 -24.19 -0.17
CA SER A 220 -0.92 -24.74 -0.14
C SER A 220 0.04 -23.65 0.30
N THR A 221 0.93 -23.98 1.21
CA THR A 221 2.13 -23.20 1.50
C THR A 221 3.36 -24.06 1.19
N PRO A 222 4.58 -23.50 1.14
CA PRO A 222 5.78 -24.30 0.93
C PRO A 222 5.97 -25.42 1.96
N GLY A 223 5.33 -25.29 3.13
CA GLY A 223 5.37 -26.28 4.21
C GLY A 223 4.30 -27.38 4.14
N GLY A 224 3.36 -27.33 3.20
CA GLY A 224 2.33 -28.37 3.04
C GLY A 224 1.00 -27.88 2.47
N VAL A 225 0.09 -28.83 2.26
CA VAL A 225 -1.25 -28.59 1.71
C VAL A 225 -2.31 -28.92 2.74
N ALA A 226 -3.30 -28.04 2.90
CA ALA A 226 -4.48 -28.26 3.72
C ALA A 226 -5.75 -28.22 2.84
N VAL A 227 -6.69 -29.13 3.11
CA VAL A 227 -7.97 -29.28 2.40
C VAL A 227 -9.11 -29.06 3.40
N LEU A 228 -10.14 -28.30 3.00
CA LEU A 228 -11.24 -27.78 3.85
C LEU A 228 -12.64 -28.34 3.53
#